data_AF-I7JW67-F1
#
_entry.id   AF-I7JW67-F1
#
_cell.length_a   1.000
_cell.length_b   1.000
_cell.length_c   1.000
_cell.angle_alpha   90.00
_cell.angle_beta   90.00
_cell.angle_gamma   90.00
#
_symmetry.space_group_name_H-M   'P 1'
#
loop_
_entity.id
_entity.type
_entity.pdbx_description
1 polymer ?
#
loop_
_entity_poly.entity_id
_entity_poly.type
_entity_poly.pdbx_seq_one_letter_code
_entity_poly.pdbx_strand_id
1 'polypeptide(L)' 'MVSTIVSAVLGVILLVGGFVMLAGSGHDLLAMHAAMLLAGGGALIVTAIALLFDRFSPTSRKLEP' A
#
# COMPACT_ATOMS: atom_id res chain seq x y z
N MET A 1 -15.39 3.57 2.35
CA MET A 1 -14.92 4.61 1.41
C MET A 1 -13.70 5.35 1.97
N VAL A 2 -13.80 5.90 3.18
CA VAL A 2 -12.66 6.55 3.85
C VAL A 2 -11.46 5.61 3.98
N SER A 3 -11.65 4.37 4.45
CA SER A 3 -10.56 3.39 4.58
C SER A 3 -9.85 3.08 3.25
N THR A 4 -10.59 2.93 2.15
CA THR A 4 -10.03 2.73 0.80
C THR A 4 -9.14 3.90 0.38
N ILE A 5 -9.61 5.13 0.59
CA ILE A 5 -8.88 6.35 0.23
C ILE A 5 -7.63 6.50 1.09
N VAL A 6 -7.74 6.25 2.40
CA VAL A 6 -6.61 6.31 3.34
C VAL A 6 -5.53 5.30 2.96
N SER A 7 -5.90 4.04 2.69
CA SER A 7 -4.95 3.00 2.25
C SER A 7 -4.29 3.37 0.93
N ALA A 8 -5.03 3.92 -0.04
CA ALA A 8 -4.46 4.35 -1.32
C ALA A 8 -3.46 5.50 -1.14
N VAL A 9 -3.83 6.54 -0.37
CA VAL A 9 -2.99 7.73 -0.16
C VAL A 9 -1.72 7.38 0.63
N LEU A 10 -1.84 6.64 1.73
CA LEU A 10 -0.68 6.17 2.49
C LEU A 10 0.21 5.26 1.64
N GLY A 11 -0.40 4.37 0.86
CA GLY A 11 0.33 3.50 -0.07
C GLY A 11 1.17 4.28 -1.07
N VAL A 12 0.60 5.31 -1.71
CA VAL A 12 1.33 6.19 -2.65
C VAL A 12 2.44 6.96 -1.95
N ILE A 13 2.19 7.53 -0.77
CA ILE A 13 3.20 8.30 -0.02
C ILE A 13 4.40 7.41 0.32
N LEU A 14 4.15 6.19 0.80
CA LEU A 14 5.20 5.22 1.15
C LEU A 14 5.97 4.73 -0.08
N LEU A 15 5.28 4.51 -1.20
CA LEU A 15 5.91 4.11 -2.47
C LEU A 15 6.83 5.20 -3.01
N VAL A 16 6.36 6.43 -3.08
CA VAL A 16 7.14 7.56 -3.59
C VAL A 16 8.30 7.87 -2.64
N GLY A 17 8.04 7.92 -1.33
CA GLY A 17 9.07 8.15 -0.32
C GLY A 17 10.15 7.08 -0.32
N GLY A 18 9.76 5.80 -0.37
CA GLY A 18 10.68 4.67 -0.46
C GLY A 18 11.48 4.67 -1.77
N PHE A 19 10.86 5.00 -2.90
CA PHE A 19 11.55 5.09 -4.19
C PHE A 19 12.62 6.17 -4.19
N VAL A 20 12.29 7.38 -3.70
CA VAL A 20 13.25 8.49 -3.62
C VAL A 20 14.39 8.17 -2.66
N MET A 21 14.09 7.57 -1.50
CA MET A 21 15.13 7.10 -0.57
C MET A 21 16.04 6.07 -1.25
N LEU A 22 15.48 5.08 -1.96
CA LEU A 22 16.27 4.04 -2.63
C LEU A 22 17.15 4.62 -3.74
N ALA A 23 16.65 5.58 -4.51
CA ALA A 23 17.40 6.22 -5.58
C ALA A 23 18.62 7.02 -5.07
N GLY A 24 18.54 7.56 -3.85
CA GLY A 24 19.62 8.29 -3.20
C GLY A 24 20.51 7.45 -2.28
N SER A 25 20.12 6.22 -1.97
CA SER A 25 20.86 5.32 -1.09
C SER A 25 21.57 4.24 -1.90
N GLY A 26 22.90 4.21 -1.84
CA GLY A 26 23.69 3.11 -2.38
C GLY A 26 23.48 1.80 -1.61
N HIS A 27 24.43 0.86 -1.68
CA HIS A 27 24.39 -0.41 -0.95
C HIS A 27 24.70 -0.23 0.55
N ASP A 28 23.81 0.44 1.28
CA ASP A 28 23.92 0.67 2.72
C ASP A 28 22.60 0.28 3.40
N LEU A 29 22.59 0.21 4.74
CA LEU A 29 21.43 -0.11 5.58
C LEU A 29 20.20 0.74 5.21
N LEU A 30 20.41 1.95 4.68
CA LEU A 30 19.35 2.85 4.24
C LEU A 30 18.53 2.28 3.07
N ALA A 31 19.15 1.47 2.21
CA ALA A 31 18.45 0.77 1.13
C ALA A 31 17.49 -0.31 1.64
N MET A 32 17.81 -0.96 2.78
CA MET A 32 16.88 -1.94 3.41
C MET A 32 15.63 -1.23 3.94
N HIS A 33 15.79 -0.06 4.57
CA HIS A 33 14.66 0.74 5.04
C HIS A 33 13.82 1.24 3.86
N ALA A 34 14.46 1.71 2.79
CA ALA A 34 13.78 2.13 1.56
C ALA A 34 12.98 0.98 0.92
N ALA A 35 13.54 -0.23 0.89
CA ALA A 35 12.85 -1.43 0.42
C ALA A 35 11.64 -1.79 1.29
N MET A 36 11.72 -1.64 2.61
CA MET A 36 10.57 -1.85 3.50
C MET A 36 9.45 -0.82 3.28
N LEU A 37 9.80 0.45 3.04
CA LEU A 37 8.83 1.49 2.70
C LEU A 37 8.13 1.19 1.36
N LEU A 38 8.89 0.75 0.35
CA LEU A 38 8.34 0.31 -0.93
C LEU A 38 7.41 -0.89 -0.79
N ALA A 39 7.84 -1.92 -0.04
CA ALA A 39 7.04 -3.11 0.21
C ALA A 39 5.75 -2.79 0.97
N GLY A 40 5.84 -1.97 2.03
CA GLY A 40 4.68 -1.50 2.80
C GLY A 40 3.73 -0.65 1.96
N GLY A 41 4.26 0.27 1.16
CA GLY A 41 3.48 1.08 0.22
C GLY A 41 2.74 0.22 -0.80
N GLY A 42 3.42 -0.74 -1.41
CA GLY A 42 2.82 -1.70 -2.34
C GLY A 42 1.71 -2.53 -1.70
N ALA A 43 1.93 -3.05 -0.49
CA ALA A 43 0.91 -3.81 0.24
C ALA A 43 -0.35 -2.97 0.53
N LEU A 44 -0.19 -1.68 0.85
CA LEU A 44 -1.33 -0.78 1.07
C LEU A 44 -2.10 -0.45 -0.22
N ILE A 45 -1.42 -0.32 -1.35
CA ILE A 45 -2.08 -0.17 -2.66
C ILE A 45 -2.92 -1.41 -2.97
N VAL A 46 -2.36 -2.61 -2.80
CA VAL A 46 -3.10 -3.87 -3.01
C VAL A 46 -4.30 -3.96 -2.08
N THR A 47 -4.13 -3.55 -0.82
CA THR A 47 -5.23 -3.49 0.17
C THR A 47 -6.32 -2.52 -0.26
N ALA A 48 -5.95 -1.32 -0.75
CA ALA A 48 -6.91 -0.34 -1.25
C ALA A 48 -7.72 -0.89 -2.45
N ILE A 49 -7.04 -1.60 -3.37
CA ILE A 49 -7.68 -2.26 -4.50
C ILE A 49 -8.65 -3.36 -4.01
N ALA A 50 -8.24 -4.19 -3.06
CA ALA A 50 -9.10 -5.23 -2.48
C ALA A 50 -10.36 -4.62 -1.82
N LEU A 51 -10.20 -3.56 -1.03
CA LEU A 51 -11.31 -2.84 -0.40
C LEU A 51 -12.23 -2.17 -1.44
N LEU A 52 -11.67 -1.72 -2.57
CA LEU A 52 -12.45 -1.17 -3.67
C LEU A 52 -13.28 -2.27 -4.35
N PHE A 53 -12.69 -3.44 -4.60
CA PHE A 53 -13.40 -4.57 -5.19
C PHE A 53 -14.48 -5.13 -4.27
N ASP A 54 -14.24 -5.18 -2.96
CA ASP A 54 -15.26 -5.60 -2.00
C ASP A 54 -16.46 -4.62 -1.98
N ARG A 55 -16.26 -3.35 -2.34
CA ARG A 55 -17.39 -2.42 -2.54
C ARG A 55 -18.27 -2.82 -3.73
N PHE A 56 -17.66 -3.22 -4.84
CA PHE A 56 -18.39 -3.57 -6.07
C PHE A 56 -19.00 -4.97 -6.01
N SER A 57 -18.33 -5.91 -5.33
CA SER A 57 -18.85 -7.24 -5.02
C SER A 57 -18.66 -7.52 -3.54
N PRO A 58 -19.61 -7.10 -2.67
CA PRO A 58 -19.51 -7.30 -1.23
C PRO A 58 -19.55 -8.78 -0.92
N THR A 59 -18.37 -9.34 -0.67
CA THR A 59 -18.20 -10.74 -0.27
C THR A 59 -18.69 -10.94 1.17
N SER A 60 -18.55 -9.92 2.03
CA SER A 60 -19.03 -9.97 3.41
C SER A 60 -20.54 -10.23 3.53
N ARG A 61 -21.35 -9.65 2.62
CA ARG A 61 -22.83 -9.81 2.62
C ARG A 61 -23.31 -11.14 2.03
N LYS A 62 -22.43 -11.86 1.34
CA LYS A 62 -22.74 -13.16 0.72
C LYS A 62 -22.38 -14.34 1.63
N LEU A 63 -21.72 -14.07 2.76
CA LEU A 63 -21.26 -15.04 3.75
C LEU A 63 -22.05 -14.97 5.06
N GLU A 64 -23.03 -14.07 5.16
CA GLU A 64 -23.99 -14.03 6.27
C GLU A 64 -25.02 -15.17 6.07
N PRO A 65 -25.24 -16.05 7.08
CA PRO A 65 -26.21 -17.15 7.00
C PRO A 65 -27.67 -16.68 6.99
#